data_AF-A0A8S2TRF6-F1
#
_entry.id   AF-A0A8S2TRF6-F1
#
_cell.length_a   1.000
_cell.length_b   1.000
_cell.length_c   1.000
_cell.angle_alpha   90.00
_cell.angle_beta   90.00
_cell.angle_gamma   90.00
#
_symmetry.space_group_name_H-M   'P 1'
#
loop_
_entity.id
_entity.type
_entity.pdbx_description
1 polymer ?
#
loop_
_entity_poly.entity_id
_entity_poly.type
_entity_poly.pdbx_seq_one_letter_code
_entity_poly.pdbx_strand_id
1 'polypeptide(L)' 'MVKKIQQDRLKQKFIKISTKEGGGTMKVFGDALNPSIPYKTFLLSIKDTAEWVVKEMLEKY' A
#
# COMPACT_ATOMS: atom_id res chain seq x y z
N MET A 1 1.93 -2.96 23.98
CA MET A 1 0.70 -2.15 23.80
C MET A 1 0.69 -1.37 22.47
N VAL A 2 1.75 -0.65 22.12
CA VAL A 2 1.83 0.19 20.89
C VAL A 2 1.65 -0.58 19.56
N LYS A 3 2.25 -1.77 19.42
CA LYS A 3 2.10 -2.60 18.20
C LYS A 3 0.65 -2.95 17.87
N LYS A 4 -0.19 -3.17 18.89
CA LYS A 4 -1.62 -3.53 18.72
C LYS A 4 -2.41 -2.34 18.17
N ILE A 5 -2.20 -1.15 18.73
CA ILE A 5 -2.85 0.09 18.28
C ILE A 5 -2.51 0.39 16.82
N GLN A 6 -1.26 0.17 16.41
CA GLN A 6 -0.85 0.42 15.03
C GLN A 6 -1.47 -0.60 14.05
N GLN A 7 -1.53 -1.87 14.42
CA GLN A 7 -2.21 -2.91 13.64
C GLN A 7 -3.72 -2.61 13.49
N ASP A 8 -4.37 -2.15 14.56
CA ASP A 8 -5.80 -1.83 14.53
C ASP A 8 -6.08 -0.62 13.63
N ARG A 9 -5.21 0.41 13.66
CA ARG A 9 -5.28 1.56 12.73
C ARG A 9 -5.11 1.13 11.27
N LEU A 10 -4.17 0.23 10.99
CA LEU A 10 -3.98 -0.34 9.65
C LEU A 10 -5.25 -1.08 9.20
N LYS A 11 -5.82 -1.96 10.03
CA LYS A 11 -7.06 -2.68 9.73
C LYS A 11 -8.23 -1.74 9.42
N GLN A 12 -8.37 -0.65 10.17
CA GLN A 12 -9.43 0.33 9.89
C GLN A 12 -9.23 1.06 8.55
N LYS A 13 -7.99 1.43 8.20
CA LYS A 13 -7.69 2.01 6.87
C LYS A 13 -8.02 1.02 5.75
N PHE A 14 -7.67 -0.25 5.95
CA PHE A 14 -8.02 -1.35 5.04
C PHE A 14 -9.53 -1.45 4.81
N ILE A 15 -10.31 -1.54 5.88
CA ILE A 15 -11.79 -1.64 5.79
C ILE A 15 -12.37 -0.42 5.09
N LYS A 16 -11.87 0.78 5.42
CA LYS A 16 -12.38 2.03 4.82
C LYS A 16 -12.15 2.07 3.31
N ILE A 17 -10.97 1.69 2.84
CA ILE A 17 -10.62 1.70 1.41
C ILE A 17 -11.40 0.62 0.65
N SER A 18 -11.52 -0.59 1.21
CA SER A 18 -12.22 -1.68 0.53
C SER A 18 -13.73 -1.49 0.45
N THR A 19 -14.37 -0.85 1.44
CA THR A 19 -15.83 -0.76 1.53
C THR A 19 -16.43 0.55 1.04
N LYS A 20 -15.73 1.68 1.19
CA LYS A 20 -16.30 3.02 0.94
C LYS A 20 -15.71 3.75 -0.25
N GLU A 21 -14.41 3.64 -0.47
CA GLU A 21 -13.73 4.44 -1.50
C GLU A 21 -13.50 3.67 -2.80
N GLY A 22 -13.62 2.33 -2.75
CA GLY A 22 -13.22 1.45 -3.84
C GLY A 22 -11.70 1.37 -3.86
N GLY A 23 -11.14 0.18 -3.69
CA GLY A 23 -9.69 0.02 -3.61
C GLY A 23 -9.29 -1.28 -2.96
N GLY A 24 -8.00 -1.44 -2.71
CA GLY A 24 -7.46 -2.67 -2.16
C GLY A 24 -5.95 -2.68 -2.12
N THR A 25 -5.39 -3.87 -2.01
CA THR A 25 -3.94 -4.05 -2.02
C THR A 25 -3.44 -4.36 -3.40
N MET A 26 -2.38 -3.66 -3.82
CA MET A 26 -1.64 -3.97 -5.04
C MET A 26 -0.25 -4.48 -4.66
N LYS A 27 0.12 -5.64 -5.21
CA LYS A 27 1.52 -6.11 -5.16
C LYS A 27 2.28 -5.47 -6.29
N VAL A 28 3.40 -4.85 -5.95
CA VAL A 28 4.31 -4.24 -6.90
C VAL A 28 5.59 -5.06 -6.87
N PHE A 29 6.09 -5.42 -8.05
CA PHE A 29 7.35 -6.15 -8.23
C PHE A 29 8.40 -5.15 -8.69
N GLY A 30 9.55 -5.14 -8.02
CA GLY A 30 10.56 -4.08 -8.15
C GLY A 30 11.96 -4.63 -8.29
N ASP A 31 12.13 -5.77 -8.97
CA ASP A 31 13.42 -6.46 -9.10
C ASP A 31 14.52 -5.54 -9.67
N ALA A 32 14.14 -4.59 -10.53
CA ALA A 32 15.06 -3.59 -11.08
C ALA A 32 15.47 -2.49 -10.08
N LEU A 33 14.67 -2.23 -9.04
CA LEU A 33 14.97 -1.25 -7.98
C LEU A 33 15.74 -1.90 -6.83
N ASN A 34 15.28 -3.06 -6.37
CA ASN A 34 15.91 -3.80 -5.30
C ASN A 34 15.63 -5.31 -5.45
N PRO A 35 16.57 -6.08 -6.04
CA PRO A 35 16.37 -7.51 -6.30
C PRO A 35 16.30 -8.35 -5.01
N SER A 36 16.64 -7.80 -3.85
CA SER A 36 16.49 -8.49 -2.55
C SER A 36 15.04 -8.55 -2.06
N ILE A 37 14.15 -7.74 -2.65
CA ILE A 37 12.76 -7.61 -2.22
C ILE A 37 11.83 -8.10 -3.35
N PRO A 38 11.17 -9.27 -3.20
CA PRO A 38 10.40 -9.87 -4.30
C PRO A 38 9.17 -9.04 -4.67
N TYR A 39 8.49 -8.46 -3.68
CA TYR A 39 7.40 -7.51 -3.90
C TYR A 39 7.18 -6.65 -2.66
N LYS A 40 6.60 -5.47 -2.85
CA LYS A 40 5.98 -4.68 -1.78
C LYS A 40 4.48 -4.59 -2.01
N THR A 41 3.73 -4.60 -0.92
CA THR A 41 2.27 -4.47 -0.95
C THR A 41 1.89 -3.04 -0.62
N PHE A 42 1.18 -2.38 -1.53
CA PHE A 42 0.66 -1.03 -1.36
C PHE A 42 -0.85 -1.09 -1.14
N LEU A 43 -1.38 -0.21 -0.28
CA LEU A 43 -2.80 -0.04 -0.08
C LEU A 43 -3.24 1.18 -0.89
N LEU A 44 -4.10 0.98 -1.88
CA LEU A 44 -4.47 1.99 -2.88
C LEU A 44 -5.99 2.14 -2.99
N SER A 45 -6.42 3.35 -3.30
CA SER A 45 -7.78 3.71 -3.70
C SER A 45 -7.91 3.74 -5.22
N ILE A 46 -9.10 3.50 -5.77
CA ILE A 46 -9.38 3.67 -7.22
C ILE A 46 -9.27 5.13 -7.67
N LYS A 47 -9.21 6.07 -6.72
CA LYS A 47 -9.05 7.50 -6.98
C LYS A 47 -7.58 7.92 -7.07
N ASP A 48 -6.66 7.06 -6.66
CA ASP A 48 -5.23 7.38 -6.70
C ASP A 48 -4.75 7.38 -8.15
N THR A 49 -3.98 8.41 -8.52
CA THR A 49 -3.44 8.52 -9.88
C THR A 49 -2.18 7.68 -10.03
N ALA A 50 -1.91 7.20 -11.25
CA ALA A 50 -0.71 6.41 -11.53
C ALA A 50 0.58 7.16 -11.17
N GLU A 51 0.64 8.47 -11.41
CA GLU A 51 1.78 9.33 -11.05
C GLU A 51 2.04 9.29 -9.53
N TRP A 52 1.00 9.47 -8.71
CA TRP A 52 1.13 9.43 -7.27
C TRP A 52 1.57 8.04 -6.78
N VAL A 53 0.99 6.98 -7.34
CA VAL A 53 1.34 5.59 -6.99
C VAL A 53 2.79 5.28 -7.32
N VAL A 54 3.30 5.71 -8.47
CA VAL A 54 4.70 5.50 -8.87
C VAL A 54 5.64 6.27 -7.93
N LYS A 55 5.30 7.51 -7.56
CA LYS A 55 6.09 8.28 -6.60
C LYS A 55 6.19 7.58 -5.25
N GLU A 56 5.05 7.18 -4.67
CA GLU A 56 5.01 6.43 -3.41
C GLU A 56 5.75 5.08 -3.51
N MET A 57 5.65 4.42 -4.66
CA MET A 57 6.38 3.18 -4.92
C MET A 57 7.88 3.41 -4.82
N LEU A 58 8.40 4.41 -5.52
CA LEU A 58 9.83 4.73 -5.56
C LEU A 58 10.36 5.19 -4.19
N GLU A 59 9.57 5.95 -3.43
CA GLU A 59 9.95 6.38 -2.08
C GLU A 59 10.00 5.20 -1.10
N LYS A 60 9.10 4.24 -1.24
CA LYS A 60 9.06 3.09 -0.35
C LYS A 60 10.00 1.98 -0.74
N TYR A 61 10.29 1.78 -2.03
CA TYR A 61 11.14 0.69 -2.52
C TYR A 61 12.58 0.82 -2.04
#